data_AF-A0A158P8X2-F1
#
_entry.id   AF-A0A158P8X2-F1
#
_cell.length_a   1.000
_cell.length_b   1.000
_cell.length_c   1.000
_cell.angle_alpha   90.00
_cell.angle_beta   90.00
_cell.angle_gamma   90.00
#
_symmetry.space_group_name_H-M   'P 1'
#
loop_
_entity.id
_entity.type
_entity.pdbx_description
1 polymer ?
#
loop_
_entity_poly.entity_id
_entity_poly.type
_entity_poly.pdbx_seq_one_letter_code
_entity_poly.pdbx_strand_id
1 'polypeptide(L)'
;MLFALCALIHSSSAAISSFSYVPLGSNPTLYQPGLEPIMHLDQHTFYDTVFRQNHAFVVEFYADWCGHCRAFAPYYRDFAYYVKEWNPIVTVAAINCADSFNAQVCSENGITYYPILKYFPRTARSPSQAQNLETKHSAEEIREAVMRMVANEYSVAKYPDWPNFSHIIVDAHSTYGHLWEGIPESANYLAIIFEVYDGIGARFMLDLVSRSNVLGARRALSNSPLVQMLRILQFPTVALFKRDHQQALYMEMYGNRQILYSNSTYSDLDRVILNDAHDSQALQTLRSTTMPPLMTTTQISIVDCNIYPDSCRQLYFVSETDMLKAMRMALYDEVIRTPGYVKGENFTALADFITLLSNHFPVLSFSNDARSRRTISTVLRNSERARMIFAHLREYLEQRRDDNLVSVDDYKRQFENVERVFASPFPVSSSWQHCKGTTPVFRGYTCGLWTTFHALTVHAYIDTIKENGIDALKPLKAIQSWVRSFFGCEDCKNHFMNMTTKMFPMTERRVRYPHDMMTYLWRAHNIVNNRLHGDPTEDPQFLKMQFPPPFLCPICHSGGQFSRRQVSFRRKILTQISKV
;
A
#
# COMPACT_ATOMS: atom_id res chain seq x y z
N MET A 1 -34.17 -37.51 42.35
CA MET A 1 -32.72 -37.33 42.17
C MET A 1 -32.35 -37.91 40.82
N LEU A 2 -31.50 -37.21 40.06
CA LEU A 2 -30.98 -37.51 38.71
C LEU A 2 -31.87 -37.18 37.50
N PHE A 3 -31.75 -35.94 37.02
CA PHE A 3 -31.86 -35.62 35.59
C PHE A 3 -30.46 -35.75 34.98
N ALA A 4 -30.33 -36.58 33.94
CA ALA A 4 -29.10 -36.74 33.16
C ALA A 4 -28.95 -35.56 32.17
N LEU A 5 -27.88 -34.79 32.32
CA LEU A 5 -27.42 -33.84 31.30
C LEU A 5 -26.69 -34.62 30.20
N CYS A 6 -27.31 -34.73 29.04
CA CYS A 6 -26.66 -35.15 27.81
C CYS A 6 -25.79 -33.99 27.31
N ALA A 7 -24.49 -34.05 27.53
CA ALA A 7 -23.53 -33.12 26.95
C ALA A 7 -23.43 -33.41 25.44
N LEU A 8 -23.90 -32.48 24.62
CA LEU A 8 -23.66 -32.46 23.19
C LEU A 8 -22.15 -32.27 22.96
N ILE A 9 -21.45 -33.36 22.65
CA ILE A 9 -20.10 -33.32 22.10
C ILE A 9 -20.24 -32.70 20.70
N HIS A 10 -19.97 -31.40 20.56
CA HIS A 10 -19.71 -30.81 19.27
C HIS A 10 -18.37 -31.36 18.79
N SER A 11 -18.41 -32.30 17.85
CA SER A 11 -17.27 -32.67 17.02
C SER A 11 -16.87 -31.44 16.21
N SER A 12 -15.94 -30.63 16.73
CA SER A 12 -15.37 -29.49 16.04
C SER A 12 -14.50 -29.99 14.89
N SER A 13 -15.09 -30.04 13.69
CA SER A 13 -14.33 -30.13 12.44
C SER A 13 -13.35 -28.95 12.39
N ALA A 14 -12.05 -29.22 12.24
CA ALA A 14 -11.07 -28.17 11.99
C ALA A 14 -11.47 -27.41 10.71
N ALA A 15 -11.48 -26.08 10.79
CA ALA A 15 -11.83 -25.22 9.65
C ALA A 15 -10.53 -24.73 9.01
N ILE A 16 -9.99 -25.49 8.06
CA ILE A 16 -8.74 -25.11 7.36
C ILE A 16 -9.09 -24.31 6.09
N SER A 17 -8.46 -23.15 5.89
CA SER A 17 -8.62 -22.33 4.69
C SER A 17 -7.85 -22.90 3.49
N SER A 18 -8.20 -22.44 2.29
CA SER A 18 -7.53 -22.73 1.04
C SER A 18 -7.42 -21.46 0.19
N PHE A 19 -6.62 -21.49 -0.89
CA PHE A 19 -6.51 -20.33 -1.79
C PHE A 19 -7.83 -19.93 -2.46
N SER A 20 -8.78 -20.87 -2.62
CA SER A 20 -10.11 -20.60 -3.17
C SER A 20 -11.17 -20.33 -2.11
N TYR A 21 -10.83 -20.37 -0.83
CA TYR A 21 -11.76 -20.11 0.25
C TYR A 21 -12.23 -18.65 0.24
N VAL A 22 -13.54 -18.45 0.36
CA VAL A 22 -14.17 -17.13 0.47
C VAL A 22 -14.55 -16.91 1.93
N PRO A 23 -14.02 -15.87 2.60
CA PRO A 23 -14.38 -15.52 3.98
C PRO A 23 -15.87 -15.36 4.18
N LEU A 24 -16.37 -15.77 5.35
CA LEU A 24 -17.80 -15.68 5.69
C LEU A 24 -18.24 -14.27 6.12
N GLY A 25 -17.30 -13.35 6.32
CA GLY A 25 -17.56 -11.96 6.65
C GLY A 25 -18.40 -11.23 5.59
N SER A 26 -19.17 -10.23 6.01
CA SER A 26 -19.98 -9.40 5.11
C SER A 26 -19.20 -8.32 4.36
N ASN A 27 -18.01 -7.95 4.83
CA ASN A 27 -17.19 -6.91 4.20
C ASN A 27 -16.47 -7.44 2.96
N PRO A 28 -16.24 -6.60 1.94
CA PRO A 28 -15.48 -6.99 0.76
C PRO A 28 -14.01 -7.28 1.11
N THR A 29 -13.39 -8.16 0.35
CA THR A 29 -11.94 -8.44 0.43
C THR A 29 -11.15 -7.49 -0.47
N LEU A 30 -9.91 -7.15 -0.09
CA LEU A 30 -9.00 -6.41 -0.97
C LEU A 30 -8.38 -7.29 -2.07
N TYR A 31 -8.33 -8.60 -1.81
CA TYR A 31 -7.78 -9.64 -2.69
C TYR A 31 -8.89 -10.51 -3.25
N GLN A 32 -8.61 -11.23 -4.33
CA GLN A 32 -9.58 -12.09 -5.01
C GLN A 32 -9.32 -13.58 -4.73
N PRO A 33 -10.20 -14.26 -3.97
CA PRO A 33 -10.08 -15.68 -3.71
C PRO A 33 -9.99 -16.50 -5.00
N GLY A 34 -9.05 -17.45 -5.04
CA GLY A 34 -8.83 -18.36 -6.16
C GLY A 34 -8.14 -17.76 -7.39
N LEU A 35 -7.96 -16.43 -7.45
CA LEU A 35 -7.29 -15.74 -8.56
C LEU A 35 -5.89 -15.26 -8.18
N GLU A 36 -5.67 -14.91 -6.92
CA GLU A 36 -4.39 -14.45 -6.40
C GLU A 36 -3.79 -15.51 -5.46
N PRO A 37 -2.45 -15.68 -5.40
CA PRO A 37 -1.79 -16.66 -4.52
C PRO A 37 -1.77 -16.18 -3.05
N ILE A 38 -2.91 -15.70 -2.56
CA ILE A 38 -3.12 -15.21 -1.20
C ILE A 38 -4.24 -16.04 -0.59
N MET A 39 -3.93 -16.73 0.51
CA MET A 39 -4.93 -17.49 1.26
C MET A 39 -5.78 -16.55 2.11
N HIS A 40 -7.09 -16.60 1.96
CA HIS A 40 -7.99 -15.75 2.72
C HIS A 40 -8.33 -16.38 4.07
N LEU A 41 -8.25 -15.61 5.15
CA LEU A 41 -8.54 -16.08 6.50
C LEU A 41 -9.72 -15.29 7.09
N ASP A 42 -10.38 -15.92 8.05
CA ASP A 42 -11.42 -15.32 8.88
C ASP A 42 -11.40 -15.90 10.30
N GLN A 43 -12.36 -15.47 11.12
CA GLN A 43 -12.51 -15.89 12.51
C GLN A 43 -12.51 -17.41 12.71
N HIS A 44 -13.09 -18.18 11.78
CA HIS A 44 -13.19 -19.63 11.91
C HIS A 44 -11.92 -20.33 11.45
N THR A 45 -11.30 -19.81 10.39
CA THR A 45 -10.21 -20.50 9.71
C THR A 45 -8.82 -20.15 10.24
N PHE A 46 -8.65 -18.98 10.87
CA PHE A 46 -7.33 -18.46 11.23
C PHE A 46 -6.50 -19.43 12.10
N TYR A 47 -7.02 -19.89 13.24
CA TYR A 47 -6.24 -20.67 14.21
C TYR A 47 -5.80 -22.02 13.65
N ASP A 48 -6.74 -22.76 13.05
CA ASP A 48 -6.49 -24.10 12.49
C ASP A 48 -5.61 -24.06 11.24
N THR A 49 -5.59 -22.92 10.54
CA THR A 49 -4.77 -22.75 9.33
C THR A 49 -3.37 -22.23 9.65
N VAL A 50 -3.21 -21.32 10.61
CA VAL A 50 -1.92 -20.62 10.85
C VAL A 50 -1.08 -21.31 11.93
N PHE A 51 -1.70 -21.91 12.95
CA PHE A 51 -0.98 -22.55 14.05
C PHE A 51 -0.82 -24.04 13.82
N ARG A 52 0.23 -24.62 14.41
CA ARG A 52 0.48 -26.09 14.37
C ARG A 52 0.73 -26.66 12.97
N GLN A 53 1.26 -25.84 12.08
CA GLN A 53 1.53 -26.22 10.69
C GLN A 53 2.93 -26.79 10.51
N ASN A 54 3.16 -27.38 9.35
CA ASN A 54 4.49 -27.84 8.90
C ASN A 54 5.28 -26.76 8.14
N HIS A 55 4.74 -25.55 8.05
CA HIS A 55 5.28 -24.44 7.29
C HIS A 55 4.98 -23.10 7.96
N ALA A 56 5.64 -22.04 7.51
CA ALA A 56 5.45 -20.70 8.05
C ALA A 56 4.34 -19.94 7.29
N PHE A 57 3.73 -18.96 7.95
CA PHE A 57 2.75 -18.06 7.34
C PHE A 57 3.22 -16.62 7.37
N VAL A 58 2.91 -15.88 6.31
CA VAL A 58 2.98 -14.42 6.30
C VAL A 58 1.56 -13.92 6.15
N VAL A 59 1.03 -13.27 7.19
CA VAL A 59 -0.36 -12.82 7.24
C VAL A 59 -0.44 -11.30 7.25
N GLU A 60 -1.14 -10.72 6.29
CA GLU A 60 -1.56 -9.32 6.34
C GLU A 60 -2.90 -9.17 7.07
N PHE A 61 -2.91 -8.33 8.10
CA PHE A 61 -4.11 -7.85 8.77
C PHE A 61 -4.46 -6.46 8.23
N TYR A 62 -5.57 -6.35 7.52
CA TYR A 62 -5.97 -5.12 6.82
C TYR A 62 -7.40 -4.69 7.15
N ALA A 63 -7.76 -3.49 6.69
CA ALA A 63 -9.14 -3.00 6.68
C ALA A 63 -9.52 -2.56 5.26
N ASP A 64 -10.62 -3.06 4.71
CA ASP A 64 -10.99 -2.84 3.30
C ASP A 64 -11.21 -1.36 2.94
N TRP A 65 -11.69 -0.56 3.89
CA TRP A 65 -11.90 0.87 3.72
C TRP A 65 -10.63 1.72 3.92
N CYS A 66 -9.55 1.15 4.49
CA CYS A 66 -8.35 1.89 4.84
C CYS A 66 -7.54 2.29 3.59
N GLY A 67 -7.26 3.59 3.46
CA GLY A 67 -6.48 4.14 2.35
C GLY A 67 -5.08 3.54 2.21
N HIS A 68 -4.37 3.33 3.32
CA HIS A 68 -3.04 2.70 3.32
C HIS A 68 -3.09 1.22 2.93
N CYS A 69 -4.09 0.47 3.40
CA CYS A 69 -4.26 -0.94 3.00
C CYS A 69 -4.50 -1.05 1.50
N ARG A 70 -5.37 -0.20 0.95
CA ARG A 70 -5.67 -0.17 -0.49
C ARG A 70 -4.45 0.22 -1.34
N ALA A 71 -3.59 1.10 -0.83
CA ALA A 71 -2.34 1.47 -1.48
C ALA A 71 -1.27 0.37 -1.36
N PHE A 72 -1.24 -0.36 -0.24
CA PHE A 72 -0.30 -1.46 0.02
C PHE A 72 -0.65 -2.74 -0.75
N ALA A 73 -1.95 -3.01 -0.96
CA ALA A 73 -2.43 -4.27 -1.53
C ALA A 73 -1.76 -4.69 -2.85
N PRO A 74 -1.47 -3.80 -3.81
CA PRO A 74 -0.75 -4.19 -5.03
C PRO A 74 0.67 -4.71 -4.76
N TYR A 75 1.41 -4.14 -3.81
CA TYR A 75 2.75 -4.62 -3.44
C TYR A 75 2.67 -5.97 -2.74
N TYR A 76 1.67 -6.18 -1.87
CA TYR A 76 1.47 -7.45 -1.20
C TYR A 76 1.08 -8.57 -2.17
N ARG A 77 0.25 -8.25 -3.17
CA ARG A 77 -0.07 -9.16 -4.27
C ARG A 77 1.14 -9.54 -5.11
N ASP A 78 1.92 -8.55 -5.54
CA ASP A 78 3.11 -8.82 -6.34
C ASP A 78 4.12 -9.66 -5.54
N PHE A 79 4.28 -9.37 -4.24
CA PHE A 79 5.04 -10.21 -3.31
C PHE A 79 4.51 -11.65 -3.29
N ALA A 80 3.19 -11.85 -3.15
CA ALA A 80 2.58 -13.18 -3.13
C ALA A 80 2.87 -13.96 -4.42
N TYR A 81 2.83 -13.30 -5.58
CA TYR A 81 3.22 -13.91 -6.86
C TYR A 81 4.71 -14.26 -6.93
N TYR A 82 5.59 -13.41 -6.37
CA TYR A 82 7.03 -13.65 -6.37
C TYR A 82 7.44 -14.83 -5.49
N VAL A 83 6.68 -15.13 -4.43
CA VAL A 83 6.99 -16.19 -3.47
C VAL A 83 6.07 -17.41 -3.58
N LYS A 84 5.21 -17.50 -4.60
CA LYS A 84 4.28 -18.63 -4.77
C LYS A 84 4.99 -20.00 -4.80
N GLU A 85 6.19 -20.04 -5.38
CA GLU A 85 7.00 -21.26 -5.51
C GLU A 85 7.72 -21.63 -4.19
N TRP A 86 7.61 -20.79 -3.15
CA TRP A 86 8.16 -21.08 -1.82
C TRP A 86 7.27 -22.06 -1.06
N ASN A 87 6.09 -22.40 -1.56
CA ASN A 87 5.29 -23.51 -1.02
C ASN A 87 6.05 -24.84 -1.23
N PRO A 88 6.20 -25.69 -0.20
CA PRO A 88 5.46 -25.70 1.07
C PRO A 88 6.18 -25.08 2.26
N ILE A 89 7.16 -24.19 2.09
CA ILE A 89 7.93 -23.58 3.20
C ILE A 89 7.22 -22.35 3.78
N VAL A 90 6.66 -21.50 2.91
CA VAL A 90 5.94 -20.28 3.30
C VAL A 90 4.62 -20.19 2.55
N THR A 91 3.56 -19.86 3.27
CA THR A 91 2.24 -19.53 2.71
C THR A 91 1.90 -18.07 2.99
N VAL A 92 1.41 -17.36 1.98
CA VAL A 92 0.97 -15.96 2.07
C VAL A 92 -0.54 -15.92 2.30
N ALA A 93 -1.00 -15.12 3.26
CA ALA A 93 -2.40 -15.07 3.67
C ALA A 93 -2.86 -13.66 4.08
N ALA A 94 -4.15 -13.40 4.07
CA ALA A 94 -4.70 -12.11 4.47
C ALA A 94 -6.03 -12.23 5.22
N ILE A 95 -6.28 -11.32 6.16
CA ILE A 95 -7.52 -11.24 6.94
C ILE A 95 -8.03 -9.80 7.02
N ASN A 96 -9.33 -9.61 6.75
CA ASN A 96 -9.97 -8.30 6.84
C ASN A 96 -10.49 -8.05 8.27
N CYS A 97 -9.78 -7.25 9.03
CA CYS A 97 -10.13 -6.86 10.40
C CYS A 97 -11.17 -5.73 10.48
N ALA A 98 -11.57 -5.12 9.36
CA ALA A 98 -12.70 -4.21 9.34
C ALA A 98 -14.04 -4.93 9.51
N ASP A 99 -14.09 -6.23 9.22
CA ASP A 99 -15.28 -7.03 9.43
C ASP A 99 -15.46 -7.35 10.92
N SER A 100 -16.63 -7.04 11.47
CA SER A 100 -16.98 -7.37 12.85
C SER A 100 -16.88 -8.86 13.16
N PHE A 101 -17.05 -9.72 12.15
CA PHE A 101 -16.86 -11.16 12.26
C PHE A 101 -15.45 -11.53 12.70
N ASN A 102 -14.44 -10.80 12.22
CA ASN A 102 -13.02 -11.06 12.49
C ASN A 102 -12.48 -10.30 13.71
N ALA A 103 -13.34 -9.57 14.44
CA ALA A 103 -12.92 -8.66 15.52
C ALA A 103 -12.15 -9.39 16.63
N GLN A 104 -12.55 -10.61 17.00
CA GLN A 104 -11.89 -11.37 18.04
C GLN A 104 -10.49 -11.82 17.61
N VAL A 105 -10.33 -12.47 16.45
CA VAL A 105 -9.01 -12.86 15.92
C VAL A 105 -8.09 -11.66 15.80
N CYS A 106 -8.57 -10.53 15.27
CA CYS A 106 -7.74 -9.33 15.11
C CYS A 106 -7.35 -8.70 16.47
N SER A 107 -8.25 -8.71 17.45
CA SER A 107 -7.96 -8.25 18.81
C SER A 107 -6.94 -9.15 19.51
N GLU A 108 -7.09 -10.47 19.44
CA GLU A 108 -6.17 -11.44 20.05
C GLU A 108 -4.79 -11.43 19.38
N ASN A 109 -4.73 -11.08 18.09
CA ASN A 109 -3.48 -10.83 17.39
C ASN A 109 -2.89 -9.43 17.67
N GLY A 110 -3.49 -8.63 18.56
CA GLY A 110 -2.96 -7.32 18.95
C GLY A 110 -2.88 -6.32 17.80
N ILE A 111 -3.85 -6.38 16.88
CA ILE A 111 -3.88 -5.50 15.71
C ILE A 111 -4.47 -4.14 16.10
N THR A 112 -3.64 -3.10 16.08
CA THR A 112 -4.00 -1.74 16.54
C THR A 112 -3.95 -0.69 15.42
N TYR A 113 -3.39 -1.02 14.26
CA TYR A 113 -3.35 -0.19 13.07
C TYR A 113 -3.33 -1.08 11.82
N TYR A 114 -3.50 -0.48 10.64
CA TYR A 114 -3.55 -1.21 9.37
C TYR A 114 -2.75 -0.49 8.27
N PRO A 115 -2.14 -1.24 7.33
CA PRO A 115 -1.97 -2.69 7.39
C PRO A 115 -0.91 -3.07 8.45
N ILE A 116 -1.02 -4.29 9.00
CA ILE A 116 0.05 -4.93 9.78
C ILE A 116 0.39 -6.25 9.10
N LEU A 117 1.68 -6.46 8.86
CA LEU A 117 2.18 -7.72 8.34
C LEU A 117 2.84 -8.52 9.47
N LYS A 118 2.49 -9.80 9.61
CA LYS A 118 3.10 -10.69 10.60
C LYS A 118 3.62 -11.97 9.99
N TYR A 119 4.81 -12.38 10.42
CA TYR A 119 5.40 -13.70 10.16
C TYR A 119 5.08 -14.64 11.32
N PHE A 120 4.42 -15.75 11.01
CA PHE A 120 4.16 -16.84 11.94
C PHE A 120 5.13 -17.99 11.62
N PRO A 121 6.10 -18.28 12.50
CA PRO A 121 7.02 -19.39 12.28
C PRO A 121 6.27 -20.72 12.29
N ARG A 122 6.86 -21.78 11.73
CA ARG A 122 6.26 -23.14 11.71
C ARG A 122 5.85 -23.61 13.10
N THR A 123 6.63 -23.24 14.11
CA THR A 123 6.39 -23.62 15.51
C THR A 123 5.31 -22.79 16.20
N ALA A 124 4.70 -21.81 15.54
CA ALA A 124 3.67 -20.97 16.14
C ALA A 124 2.49 -21.81 16.67
N ARG A 125 2.09 -21.50 17.89
CA ARG A 125 0.96 -22.07 18.65
C ARG A 125 0.02 -20.99 19.17
N SER A 126 0.46 -19.72 19.18
CA SER A 126 -0.30 -18.57 19.66
C SER A 126 0.10 -17.28 18.92
N PRO A 127 -0.77 -16.24 18.93
CA PRO A 127 -0.47 -14.95 18.32
C PRO A 127 0.81 -14.25 18.82
N SER A 128 1.19 -14.49 20.08
CA SER A 128 2.38 -13.90 20.70
C SER A 128 3.71 -14.37 20.11
N GLN A 129 3.72 -15.49 19.38
CA GLN A 129 4.92 -16.01 18.72
C GLN A 129 5.11 -15.43 17.31
N ALA A 130 4.17 -14.62 16.83
CA ALA A 130 4.27 -13.93 15.57
C ALA A 130 5.27 -12.77 15.65
N GLN A 131 6.01 -12.54 14.57
CA GLN A 131 6.95 -11.44 14.45
C GLN A 131 6.37 -10.39 13.49
N ASN A 132 6.39 -9.12 13.89
CA ASN A 132 5.93 -8.04 13.01
C ASN A 132 6.95 -7.82 11.88
N LEU A 133 6.44 -7.65 10.67
CA LEU A 133 7.19 -7.25 9.49
C LEU A 133 6.85 -5.80 9.14
N GLU A 134 7.85 -5.05 8.69
CA GLU A 134 7.62 -3.70 8.19
C GLU A 134 6.82 -3.73 6.88
N THR A 135 5.78 -2.91 6.78
CA THR A 135 4.96 -2.77 5.57
C THR A 135 5.67 -1.87 4.56
N LYS A 136 6.53 -2.47 3.74
CA LYS A 136 7.29 -1.79 2.68
C LYS A 136 6.47 -1.65 1.40
N HIS A 137 6.53 -0.50 0.73
CA HIS A 137 5.88 -0.29 -0.57
C HIS A 137 6.71 -0.87 -1.74
N SER A 138 7.20 -2.10 -1.57
CA SER A 138 8.01 -2.83 -2.55
C SER A 138 7.89 -4.33 -2.32
N ALA A 139 7.43 -5.06 -3.32
CA ALA A 139 7.30 -6.52 -3.27
C ALA A 139 8.66 -7.21 -3.01
N GLU A 140 9.74 -6.68 -3.58
CA GLU A 140 11.10 -7.18 -3.38
C GLU A 140 11.57 -6.98 -1.94
N GLU A 141 11.30 -5.83 -1.32
CA GLU A 141 11.69 -5.59 0.06
C GLU A 141 10.90 -6.48 1.04
N ILE A 142 9.61 -6.70 0.78
CA ILE A 142 8.78 -7.64 1.56
C ILE A 142 9.36 -9.06 1.42
N ARG A 143 9.67 -9.48 0.20
CA ARG A 143 10.27 -10.77 -0.11
C ARG A 143 11.58 -10.99 0.63
N GLU A 144 12.49 -10.03 0.60
CA GLU A 144 13.76 -10.09 1.33
C GLU A 144 13.55 -10.17 2.84
N ALA A 145 12.60 -9.41 3.39
CA ALA A 145 12.28 -9.47 4.82
C ALA A 145 11.76 -10.86 5.23
N VAL A 146 10.89 -11.47 4.42
CA VAL A 146 10.37 -12.82 4.69
C VAL A 146 11.46 -13.88 4.54
N MET A 147 12.31 -13.79 3.52
CA MET A 147 13.47 -14.69 3.37
C MET A 147 14.35 -14.68 4.61
N ARG A 148 14.64 -13.49 5.16
CA ARG A 148 15.43 -13.38 6.40
C ARG A 148 14.74 -14.03 7.59
N MET A 149 13.42 -13.90 7.72
CA MET A 149 12.68 -14.59 8.79
C MET A 149 12.80 -16.11 8.68
N VAL A 150 12.63 -16.65 7.46
CA VAL A 150 12.76 -18.09 7.17
C VAL A 150 14.18 -18.59 7.46
N ALA A 151 15.20 -17.88 6.98
CA ALA A 151 16.59 -18.24 7.20
C ALA A 151 16.96 -18.21 8.69
N ASN A 152 16.48 -17.20 9.42
CA ASN A 152 16.69 -17.08 10.86
C ASN A 152 16.00 -18.24 11.63
N GLU A 153 14.74 -18.55 11.30
CA GLU A 153 14.03 -19.69 11.91
C GLU A 153 14.80 -21.00 11.66
N TYR A 154 15.22 -21.24 10.41
CA TYR A 154 15.98 -22.43 10.06
C TYR A 154 17.33 -22.51 10.79
N SER A 155 18.01 -21.37 11.00
CA SER A 155 19.31 -21.34 11.68
C SER A 155 19.26 -21.95 13.09
N VAL A 156 18.10 -21.85 13.75
CA VAL A 156 17.86 -22.40 15.09
C VAL A 156 17.27 -23.80 15.02
N ALA A 157 16.22 -24.00 14.22
CA ALA A 157 15.41 -25.21 14.29
C ALA A 157 15.90 -26.36 13.38
N LYS A 158 16.62 -26.04 12.29
CA LYS A 158 17.21 -27.01 11.35
C LYS A 158 16.22 -28.11 10.90
N TYR A 159 15.03 -27.71 10.45
CA TYR A 159 14.00 -28.67 10.02
C TYR A 159 14.49 -29.55 8.86
N PRO A 160 14.36 -30.89 8.93
CA PRO A 160 14.94 -31.80 7.93
C PRO A 160 14.20 -31.77 6.59
N ASP A 161 12.94 -31.35 6.58
CA ASP A 161 12.05 -31.20 5.42
C ASP A 161 12.13 -29.80 4.78
N TRP A 162 12.99 -28.91 5.29
CA TRP A 162 13.27 -27.60 4.69
C TRP A 162 14.61 -27.63 3.94
N PRO A 163 14.82 -26.73 2.95
CA PRO A 163 16.11 -26.61 2.29
C PRO A 163 17.25 -26.36 3.27
N ASN A 164 18.39 -27.03 3.07
CA ASN A 164 19.58 -26.78 3.86
C ASN A 164 20.26 -25.47 3.45
N PHE A 165 19.92 -24.37 4.12
CA PHE A 165 20.46 -23.04 3.84
C PHE A 165 21.94 -22.84 4.23
N SER A 166 22.61 -23.86 4.78
CA SER A 166 24.04 -23.77 5.08
C SER A 166 24.88 -23.81 3.80
N HIS A 167 26.00 -23.08 3.80
CA HIS A 167 26.96 -23.13 2.69
C HIS A 167 27.66 -24.49 2.61
N ILE A 168 27.97 -24.93 1.40
CA ILE A 168 28.79 -26.12 1.15
C ILE A 168 30.20 -25.84 1.69
N ILE A 169 30.65 -26.69 2.61
CA ILE A 169 32.01 -26.73 3.11
C ILE A 169 32.73 -27.88 2.41
N VAL A 170 33.88 -27.59 1.79
CA VAL A 170 34.72 -28.58 1.11
C VAL A 170 36.05 -28.67 1.84
N ASP A 171 36.39 -29.89 2.26
CA ASP A 171 37.64 -30.26 2.91
C ASP A 171 38.35 -31.41 2.16
N ALA A 172 39.47 -31.88 2.71
CA ALA A 172 40.29 -32.92 2.09
C ALA A 172 39.60 -34.30 1.97
N HIS A 173 38.49 -34.53 2.67
CA HIS A 173 37.75 -35.80 2.66
C HIS A 173 36.42 -35.70 1.90
N SER A 174 36.05 -34.49 1.46
CA SER A 174 34.81 -34.23 0.75
C SER A 174 34.80 -34.92 -0.61
N THR A 175 33.80 -35.78 -0.84
CA THR A 175 33.58 -36.45 -2.12
C THR A 175 32.55 -35.68 -2.96
N TYR A 176 32.44 -36.00 -4.26
CA TYR A 176 31.40 -35.42 -5.12
C TYR A 176 29.98 -35.66 -4.57
N GLY A 177 29.74 -36.81 -3.94
CA GLY A 177 28.47 -37.12 -3.29
C GLY A 177 28.10 -36.15 -2.16
N HIS A 178 29.08 -35.52 -1.51
CA HIS A 178 28.84 -34.53 -0.46
C HIS A 178 28.12 -33.27 -0.98
N LEU A 179 28.26 -32.94 -2.26
CA LEU A 179 27.53 -31.82 -2.88
C LEU A 179 26.00 -32.03 -2.87
N TRP A 180 25.57 -33.29 -2.83
CA TRP A 180 24.18 -33.73 -2.89
C TRP A 180 23.57 -33.97 -1.51
N GLU A 181 24.29 -33.67 -0.43
CA GLU A 181 23.79 -33.83 0.94
C GLU A 181 22.48 -33.04 1.15
N GLY A 182 21.45 -33.70 1.69
CA GLY A 182 20.13 -33.10 1.91
C GLY A 182 19.30 -32.88 0.64
N ILE A 183 19.76 -33.35 -0.52
CA ILE A 183 19.01 -33.31 -1.78
C ILE A 183 18.32 -34.67 -2.00
N PRO A 184 17.01 -34.73 -2.29
CA PRO A 184 16.29 -35.97 -2.52
C PRO A 184 16.96 -36.84 -3.60
N GLU A 185 16.96 -38.17 -3.42
CA GLU A 185 17.55 -39.10 -4.41
C GLU A 185 16.87 -39.01 -5.78
N SER A 186 15.59 -38.61 -5.82
CA SER A 186 14.85 -38.41 -7.06
C SER A 186 15.37 -37.24 -7.91
N ALA A 187 16.06 -36.27 -7.29
CA ALA A 187 16.55 -35.09 -7.99
C ALA A 187 17.81 -35.44 -8.78
N ASN A 188 17.69 -35.46 -10.10
CA ASN A 188 18.79 -35.75 -11.01
C ASN A 188 19.71 -34.56 -11.24
N TYR A 189 19.28 -33.36 -10.86
CA TYR A 189 20.03 -32.12 -11.07
C TYR A 189 20.27 -31.38 -9.76
N LEU A 190 21.39 -30.66 -9.69
CA LEU A 190 21.77 -29.81 -8.57
C LEU A 190 22.23 -28.46 -9.09
N ALA A 191 21.55 -27.38 -8.70
CA ALA A 191 22.02 -26.04 -8.90
C ALA A 191 22.76 -25.53 -7.66
N ILE A 192 23.98 -25.01 -7.85
CA ILE A 192 24.78 -24.39 -6.81
C ILE A 192 24.94 -22.92 -7.14
N ILE A 193 24.49 -22.04 -6.24
CA ILE A 193 24.77 -20.61 -6.32
C ILE A 193 26.03 -20.25 -5.54
N PHE A 194 26.94 -19.57 -6.22
CA PHE A 194 28.18 -19.05 -5.67
C PHE A 194 28.03 -17.54 -5.42
N GLU A 195 28.25 -17.12 -4.19
CA GLU A 195 28.07 -15.73 -3.77
C GLU A 195 29.23 -15.26 -2.89
N VAL A 196 29.46 -13.93 -2.83
CA VAL A 196 30.57 -13.37 -2.05
C VAL A 196 30.25 -13.33 -0.55
N TYR A 197 29.02 -12.95 -0.23
CA TYR A 197 28.51 -12.81 1.13
C TYR A 197 27.18 -13.50 1.24
N ASP A 198 26.79 -13.86 2.46
CA ASP A 198 25.47 -14.39 2.74
C ASP A 198 24.40 -13.34 2.38
N GLY A 199 23.70 -13.54 1.26
CA GLY A 199 22.65 -12.61 0.84
C GLY A 199 21.59 -13.23 -0.04
N ILE A 200 21.96 -13.68 -1.24
CA ILE A 200 21.00 -14.07 -2.28
C ILE A 200 20.75 -15.58 -2.33
N GLY A 201 21.65 -16.40 -1.75
CA GLY A 201 21.59 -17.84 -1.89
C GLY A 201 20.35 -18.46 -1.24
N ALA A 202 19.92 -17.97 -0.08
CA ALA A 202 18.71 -18.45 0.58
C ALA A 202 17.44 -18.17 -0.27
N ARG A 203 17.36 -16.98 -0.88
CA ARG A 203 16.31 -16.62 -1.84
C ARG A 203 16.30 -17.55 -3.06
N PHE A 204 17.47 -17.78 -3.66
CA PHE A 204 17.63 -18.69 -4.80
C PHE A 204 17.14 -20.11 -4.46
N MET A 205 17.49 -20.61 -3.28
CA MET A 205 17.07 -21.94 -2.83
C MET A 205 15.56 -22.02 -2.58
N LEU A 206 14.96 -20.98 -1.99
CA LEU A 206 13.51 -20.92 -1.78
C LEU A 206 12.73 -20.89 -3.10
N ASP A 207 13.22 -20.19 -4.12
CA ASP A 207 12.57 -20.13 -5.44
C ASP A 207 12.52 -21.49 -6.15
N LEU A 208 13.41 -22.42 -5.79
CA LEU A 208 13.52 -23.74 -6.40
C LEU A 208 12.86 -24.86 -5.59
N VAL A 209 12.31 -24.55 -4.41
CA VAL A 209 11.83 -25.58 -3.47
C VAL A 209 10.66 -26.40 -4.02
N SER A 210 9.76 -25.79 -4.79
CA SER A 210 8.63 -26.47 -5.45
C SER A 210 9.08 -27.54 -6.47
N ARG A 211 10.35 -27.51 -6.88
CA ARG A 211 10.97 -28.42 -7.87
C ARG A 211 11.99 -29.37 -7.28
N SER A 212 12.08 -29.44 -5.95
CA SER A 212 13.07 -30.22 -5.19
C SER A 212 13.14 -31.70 -5.58
N ASN A 213 12.07 -32.28 -6.15
CA ASN A 213 12.06 -33.65 -6.67
C ASN A 213 12.91 -33.86 -7.93
N VAL A 214 13.16 -32.80 -8.72
CA VAL A 214 13.90 -32.84 -9.99
C VAL A 214 15.21 -32.08 -9.88
N LEU A 215 15.18 -30.91 -9.24
CA LEU A 215 16.29 -29.97 -9.12
C LEU A 215 16.53 -29.62 -7.65
N GLY A 216 17.65 -30.10 -7.10
CA GLY A 216 18.17 -29.66 -5.83
C GLY A 216 18.83 -28.29 -5.91
N ALA A 217 18.86 -27.56 -4.80
CA ALA A 217 19.53 -26.27 -4.70
C ALA A 217 20.46 -26.24 -3.48
N ARG A 218 21.71 -25.78 -3.68
CA ARG A 218 22.69 -25.52 -2.61
C ARG A 218 23.38 -24.18 -2.87
N ARG A 219 24.13 -23.70 -1.88
CA ARG A 219 24.90 -22.45 -1.97
C ARG A 219 26.33 -22.62 -1.48
N ALA A 220 27.25 -21.84 -2.01
CA ALA A 220 28.66 -21.82 -1.61
C ALA A 220 29.21 -20.39 -1.61
N LEU A 221 30.15 -20.12 -0.72
CA LEU A 221 30.83 -18.83 -0.65
C LEU A 221 31.99 -18.74 -1.64
N SER A 222 32.39 -17.52 -1.98
CA SER A 222 33.50 -17.20 -2.89
C SER A 222 34.86 -17.77 -2.46
N ASN A 223 35.03 -18.10 -1.18
CA ASN A 223 36.23 -18.74 -0.63
C ASN A 223 36.21 -20.28 -0.69
N SER A 224 35.15 -20.89 -1.23
CA SER A 224 35.07 -22.34 -1.36
C SER A 224 36.09 -22.86 -2.39
N PRO A 225 36.78 -24.00 -2.13
CA PRO A 225 37.63 -24.66 -3.12
C PRO A 225 36.95 -24.94 -4.47
N LEU A 226 35.62 -25.09 -4.48
CA LEU A 226 34.82 -25.29 -5.69
C LEU A 226 34.95 -24.11 -6.68
N VAL A 227 35.12 -22.89 -6.19
CA VAL A 227 35.28 -21.69 -7.03
C VAL A 227 36.52 -21.80 -7.89
N GLN A 228 37.63 -22.23 -7.31
CA GLN A 228 38.89 -22.43 -8.03
C GLN A 228 38.79 -23.60 -9.01
N MET A 229 38.16 -24.70 -8.60
CA MET A 229 37.97 -25.89 -9.42
C MET A 229 37.12 -25.60 -10.67
N LEU A 230 36.04 -24.83 -10.51
CA LEU A 230 35.13 -24.45 -11.59
C LEU A 230 35.59 -23.19 -12.36
N ARG A 231 36.70 -22.58 -11.93
CA ARG A 231 37.26 -21.34 -12.52
C ARG A 231 36.25 -20.19 -12.55
N ILE A 232 35.49 -20.01 -11.47
CA ILE A 232 34.51 -18.93 -11.35
C ILE A 232 35.24 -17.61 -11.09
N LEU A 233 35.04 -16.63 -11.98
CA LEU A 233 35.70 -15.31 -11.91
C LEU A 233 34.75 -14.17 -11.51
N GLN A 234 33.45 -14.41 -11.59
CA GLN A 234 32.42 -13.39 -11.35
C GLN A 234 31.38 -13.94 -10.38
N PHE A 235 30.81 -13.05 -9.57
CA PHE A 235 29.79 -13.39 -8.59
C PHE A 235 28.64 -12.39 -8.67
N PRO A 236 27.39 -12.82 -8.41
CA PRO A 236 26.99 -14.20 -8.15
C PRO A 236 26.93 -15.07 -9.41
N THR A 237 27.32 -16.35 -9.31
CA THR A 237 27.29 -17.31 -10.43
C THR A 237 26.51 -18.55 -10.03
N VAL A 238 25.67 -19.07 -10.92
CA VAL A 238 24.97 -20.35 -10.74
C VAL A 238 25.60 -21.40 -11.64
N ALA A 239 25.90 -22.57 -11.08
CA ALA A 239 26.32 -23.75 -11.83
C ALA A 239 25.33 -24.90 -11.64
N LEU A 240 25.00 -25.60 -12.72
CA LEU A 240 24.09 -26.75 -12.74
C LEU A 240 24.88 -28.04 -12.98
N PHE A 241 24.63 -29.05 -12.15
CA PHE A 241 25.23 -30.37 -12.24
C PHE A 241 24.17 -31.44 -12.43
N LYS A 242 24.55 -32.58 -13.02
CA LYS A 242 23.75 -33.79 -13.10
C LYS A 242 24.37 -34.86 -12.22
N ARG A 243 23.54 -35.66 -11.54
CA ARG A 243 23.96 -36.55 -10.44
C ARG A 243 25.11 -37.49 -10.77
N ASP A 244 25.15 -38.02 -11.99
CA ASP A 244 26.20 -38.95 -12.44
C ASP A 244 27.29 -38.26 -13.28
N HIS A 245 27.29 -36.92 -13.33
CA HIS A 245 28.21 -36.15 -14.16
C HIS A 245 28.91 -35.04 -13.37
N GLN A 246 30.23 -35.17 -13.24
CA GLN A 246 31.04 -34.25 -12.45
C GLN A 246 31.28 -32.88 -13.11
N GLN A 247 31.00 -32.74 -14.42
CA GLN A 247 31.11 -31.45 -15.11
C GLN A 247 29.80 -30.68 -15.03
N ALA A 248 29.90 -29.36 -14.90
CA ALA A 248 28.74 -28.48 -14.92
C ALA A 248 28.11 -28.48 -16.33
N LEU A 249 26.79 -28.70 -16.40
CA LEU A 249 26.00 -28.60 -17.62
C LEU A 249 25.69 -27.16 -18.02
N TYR A 250 25.69 -26.26 -17.05
CA TYR A 250 25.42 -24.83 -17.22
C TYR A 250 26.17 -24.05 -16.15
N MET A 251 26.73 -22.90 -16.52
CA MET A 251 27.37 -21.99 -15.57
C MET A 251 27.29 -20.56 -16.08
N GLU A 252 26.57 -19.68 -15.38
CA GLU A 252 26.32 -18.30 -15.79
C GLU A 252 26.11 -17.38 -14.57
N MET A 253 26.27 -16.06 -14.78
CA MET A 253 26.00 -15.07 -13.75
C MET A 253 24.49 -15.03 -13.40
N TYR A 254 24.18 -15.03 -12.10
CA TYR A 254 22.82 -14.93 -11.60
C TYR A 254 22.26 -13.52 -11.87
N GLY A 255 21.12 -13.44 -12.57
CA GLY A 255 20.46 -12.17 -12.90
C GLY A 255 21.01 -11.40 -14.11
N ASN A 256 21.79 -12.02 -15.00
CA ASN A 256 22.51 -11.37 -16.12
C ASN A 256 21.66 -10.87 -17.31
N ARG A 257 20.41 -10.42 -17.11
CA ARG A 257 19.61 -9.77 -18.17
C ARG A 257 18.83 -8.56 -17.64
N GLN A 258 19.02 -7.40 -18.29
CA GLN A 258 18.44 -6.08 -18.00
C GLN A 258 16.90 -5.97 -18.14
N ILE A 259 16.14 -7.05 -18.04
CA ILE A 259 14.68 -7.00 -18.12
C ILE A 259 14.12 -7.18 -16.70
N LEU A 260 13.65 -6.06 -16.15
CA LEU A 260 13.21 -5.83 -14.76
C LEU A 260 12.08 -6.76 -14.23
N TYR A 261 11.62 -7.75 -14.99
CA TYR A 261 10.48 -8.60 -14.62
C TYR A 261 10.59 -10.09 -15.02
N SER A 262 11.73 -10.53 -15.58
CA SER A 262 11.94 -11.97 -15.86
C SER A 262 13.28 -12.41 -15.28
N ASN A 263 13.26 -13.22 -14.22
CA ASN A 263 14.48 -13.83 -13.66
C ASN A 263 14.96 -14.92 -14.64
N SER A 264 15.77 -14.53 -15.63
CA SER A 264 16.15 -15.39 -16.77
C SER A 264 16.86 -16.68 -16.34
N THR A 265 17.53 -16.67 -15.19
CA THR A 265 18.26 -17.83 -14.67
C THR A 265 17.37 -19.05 -14.48
N TYR A 266 16.16 -18.92 -13.91
CA TYR A 266 15.30 -20.09 -13.68
C TYR A 266 14.81 -20.70 -14.99
N SER A 267 14.43 -19.86 -15.97
CA SER A 267 14.05 -20.33 -17.29
C SER A 267 15.23 -20.97 -18.05
N ASP A 268 16.45 -20.48 -17.82
CA ASP A 268 17.66 -21.05 -18.42
C ASP A 268 17.96 -22.44 -17.82
N LEU A 269 17.84 -22.60 -16.49
CA LEU A 269 17.97 -23.89 -15.82
C LEU A 269 16.94 -24.88 -16.35
N ASP A 270 15.66 -24.49 -16.44
CA ASP A 270 14.59 -25.33 -16.98
C ASP A 270 14.89 -25.76 -18.42
N ARG A 271 15.34 -24.83 -19.26
CA ARG A 271 15.69 -25.12 -20.65
C ARG A 271 16.81 -26.14 -20.76
N VAL A 272 17.85 -26.01 -19.94
CA VAL A 272 18.99 -26.95 -19.94
C VAL A 272 18.55 -28.33 -19.45
N ILE A 273 17.76 -28.39 -18.38
CA ILE A 273 17.20 -29.65 -17.85
C ILE A 273 16.32 -30.34 -18.89
N LEU A 274 15.42 -29.61 -19.55
CA LEU A 274 14.55 -30.16 -20.59
C LEU A 274 15.35 -30.69 -21.77
N ASN A 275 16.37 -29.97 -22.22
CA ASN A 275 17.22 -30.41 -23.34
C ASN A 275 18.04 -31.66 -23.00
N ASP A 276 18.63 -31.73 -21.80
CA ASP A 276 19.38 -32.91 -21.34
C ASP A 276 18.46 -34.14 -21.13
N ALA A 277 17.23 -33.91 -20.66
CA ALA A 277 16.22 -34.96 -20.58
C ALA A 277 15.79 -35.46 -21.98
N HIS A 278 15.70 -34.56 -22.96
CA HIS A 278 15.37 -34.91 -24.35
C HIS A 278 16.50 -35.66 -25.07
N ASP A 279 17.77 -35.34 -24.83
CA ASP A 279 18.91 -36.12 -25.34
C ASP A 279 18.94 -37.56 -24.77
N SER A 280 18.35 -37.75 -23.59
CA SER A 280 18.17 -39.07 -22.96
C SER A 280 16.92 -39.82 -23.46
N GLN A 281 16.03 -39.16 -24.22
CA GLN A 281 14.73 -39.67 -24.68
C GLN A 281 14.51 -39.57 -26.20
N ALA A 282 15.55 -39.79 -27.01
CA ALA A 282 15.41 -40.03 -28.45
C ALA A 282 14.76 -41.39 -28.81
N LEU A 283 13.81 -41.86 -27.99
CA LEU A 283 12.89 -42.98 -28.24
C LEU A 283 11.66 -42.85 -27.33
N GLN A 284 10.74 -41.94 -27.67
CA GLN A 284 9.29 -42.19 -27.79
C GLN A 284 8.49 -40.88 -27.84
N THR A 285 7.89 -40.66 -29.01
CA THR A 285 6.83 -39.69 -29.33
C THR A 285 5.59 -39.81 -28.44
N LEU A 286 5.06 -38.67 -27.97
CA LEU A 286 3.77 -38.09 -28.42
C LEU A 286 3.40 -36.81 -27.65
N ARG A 287 2.74 -35.91 -28.38
CA ARG A 287 2.30 -34.56 -28.03
C ARG A 287 1.21 -34.54 -26.94
N SER A 288 1.13 -33.45 -26.17
CA SER A 288 -0.15 -32.76 -25.99
C SER A 288 0.04 -31.28 -25.65
N THR A 289 -0.77 -30.48 -26.32
CA THR A 289 -0.90 -29.02 -26.33
C THR A 289 -1.76 -28.52 -25.18
N THR A 290 -1.32 -27.47 -24.51
CA THR A 290 -2.20 -26.41 -23.99
C THR A 290 -1.42 -25.10 -23.95
N MET A 291 -1.80 -24.16 -24.82
CA MET A 291 -1.33 -22.77 -24.71
C MET A 291 -1.92 -22.13 -23.44
N PRO A 292 -1.14 -21.37 -22.67
CA PRO A 292 -1.69 -20.44 -21.69
C PRO A 292 -2.48 -19.33 -22.41
N PRO A 293 -3.57 -18.82 -21.80
CA PRO A 293 -4.34 -17.74 -22.39
C PRO A 293 -3.49 -16.47 -22.47
N LEU A 294 -3.61 -15.78 -23.60
CA LEU A 294 -3.03 -14.47 -23.84
C LEU A 294 -3.50 -13.51 -22.75
N MET A 295 -2.60 -13.11 -21.85
CA MET A 295 -2.85 -11.97 -20.99
C MET A 295 -3.03 -10.74 -21.87
N THR A 296 -4.28 -10.31 -22.02
CA THR A 296 -4.59 -8.99 -22.56
C THR A 296 -4.02 -7.95 -21.60
N THR A 297 -2.81 -7.48 -21.88
CA THR A 297 -2.36 -6.17 -21.45
C THR A 297 -3.28 -5.16 -22.11
N THR A 298 -4.37 -4.78 -21.43
CA THR A 298 -4.98 -3.48 -21.68
C THR A 298 -3.92 -2.44 -21.34
N GLN A 299 -3.15 -2.03 -22.35
CA GLN A 299 -2.32 -0.83 -22.27
C GLN A 299 -3.23 0.30 -21.79
N ILE A 300 -2.94 0.85 -20.61
CA ILE A 300 -3.68 1.99 -20.11
C ILE A 300 -3.31 3.17 -21.02
N SER A 301 -4.28 3.67 -21.79
CA SER A 301 -4.07 4.77 -22.72
C SER A 301 -3.85 6.07 -21.94
N ILE A 302 -2.60 6.52 -21.86
CA ILE A 302 -2.23 7.81 -21.27
C ILE A 302 -2.46 8.92 -22.31
N VAL A 303 -3.23 9.95 -21.94
CA VAL A 303 -3.45 11.13 -22.77
C VAL A 303 -2.25 12.06 -22.67
N ASP A 304 -1.58 12.33 -23.80
CA ASP A 304 -0.54 13.36 -23.89
C ASP A 304 -1.19 14.76 -23.91
N CYS A 305 -0.98 15.54 -22.85
CA CYS A 305 -1.56 16.87 -22.69
C CYS A 305 -0.94 17.95 -23.59
N ASN A 306 0.23 17.71 -24.18
CA ASN A 306 0.80 18.61 -25.17
C ASN A 306 0.09 18.46 -26.53
N ILE A 307 -0.37 17.25 -26.84
CA ILE A 307 -1.07 16.94 -28.10
C ILE A 307 -2.58 17.15 -27.95
N TYR A 308 -3.16 16.75 -26.82
CA TYR A 308 -4.62 16.78 -26.57
C TYR A 308 -4.99 17.61 -25.32
N PRO A 309 -4.75 18.94 -25.34
CA PRO A 309 -4.96 19.80 -24.18
C PRO A 309 -6.42 19.85 -23.71
N ASP A 310 -7.39 19.74 -24.62
CA ASP A 310 -8.82 19.76 -24.27
C ASP A 310 -9.29 18.49 -23.56
N SER A 311 -8.77 17.32 -23.98
CA SER A 311 -9.00 16.06 -23.28
C SER A 311 -8.41 16.10 -21.87
N CYS A 312 -7.20 16.66 -21.72
CA CYS A 312 -6.61 16.82 -20.39
C CYS A 312 -7.39 17.81 -19.52
N ARG A 313 -7.93 18.91 -20.05
CA ARG A 313 -8.74 19.86 -19.25
C ARG A 313 -9.90 19.18 -18.52
N GLN A 314 -10.54 18.19 -19.15
CA GLN A 314 -11.67 17.46 -18.56
C GLN A 314 -11.26 16.62 -17.33
N LEU A 315 -9.98 16.26 -17.22
CA LEU A 315 -9.45 15.51 -16.07
C LEU A 315 -9.26 16.37 -14.82
N TYR A 316 -9.20 17.70 -14.96
CA TYR A 316 -8.97 18.64 -13.85
C TYR A 316 -10.25 19.39 -13.48
N PHE A 317 -10.91 18.93 -12.43
CA PHE A 317 -12.11 19.54 -11.86
C PHE A 317 -12.13 19.36 -10.34
N VAL A 318 -13.00 20.06 -9.63
CA VAL A 318 -13.19 19.83 -8.18
C VAL A 318 -14.42 18.95 -8.01
N SER A 319 -14.30 17.85 -7.29
CA SER A 319 -15.40 16.91 -7.03
C SER A 319 -15.94 17.07 -5.60
N GLU A 320 -17.26 17.21 -5.45
CA GLU A 320 -17.93 17.15 -4.14
C GLU A 320 -17.63 15.81 -3.44
N THR A 321 -17.74 14.70 -4.18
CA THR A 321 -17.49 13.33 -3.71
C THR A 321 -16.07 13.18 -3.16
N ASP A 322 -15.05 13.66 -3.88
CA ASP A 322 -13.65 13.53 -3.45
C ASP A 322 -13.37 14.34 -2.18
N MET A 323 -13.91 15.56 -2.07
CA MET A 323 -13.73 16.39 -0.88
C MET A 323 -14.40 15.75 0.35
N LEU A 324 -15.65 15.29 0.20
CA LEU A 324 -16.39 14.64 1.28
C LEU A 324 -15.71 13.35 1.72
N LYS A 325 -15.27 12.52 0.78
CA LYS A 325 -14.56 11.28 1.08
C LYS A 325 -13.26 11.58 1.85
N ALA A 326 -12.47 12.56 1.38
CA ALA A 326 -11.25 12.95 2.07
C ALA A 326 -11.51 13.51 3.46
N MET A 327 -12.56 14.31 3.66
CA MET A 327 -12.88 14.85 5.00
C MET A 327 -13.40 13.80 5.96
N ARG A 328 -14.13 12.79 5.48
CA ARG A 328 -14.49 11.66 6.32
C ARG A 328 -13.25 10.90 6.76
N MET A 329 -12.34 10.59 5.83
CA MET A 329 -11.08 9.93 6.16
C MET A 329 -10.24 10.77 7.14
N ALA A 330 -10.16 12.08 6.93
CA ALA A 330 -9.41 12.99 7.79
C ALA A 330 -10.00 13.12 9.21
N LEU A 331 -11.32 13.22 9.34
CA LEU A 331 -11.93 13.44 10.65
C LEU A 331 -12.23 12.15 11.40
N TYR A 332 -12.51 11.05 10.69
CA TYR A 332 -12.82 9.78 11.31
C TYR A 332 -11.59 8.88 11.27
N ASP A 333 -11.19 8.39 10.10
CA ASP A 333 -10.16 7.35 9.97
C ASP A 333 -8.80 7.77 10.54
N GLU A 334 -8.38 9.02 10.37
CA GLU A 334 -7.09 9.52 10.90
C GLU A 334 -7.12 9.83 12.39
N VAL A 335 -8.22 10.42 12.88
CA VAL A 335 -8.32 10.84 14.29
C VAL A 335 -8.40 9.62 15.20
N ILE A 336 -9.14 8.58 14.80
CA ILE A 336 -9.30 7.37 15.61
C ILE A 336 -8.03 6.51 15.70
N ARG A 337 -6.97 6.83 14.93
CA ARG A 337 -5.64 6.22 15.10
C ARG A 337 -4.93 6.70 16.36
N THR A 338 -5.42 7.77 16.99
CA THR A 338 -4.86 8.27 18.25
C THR A 338 -5.08 7.22 19.35
N PRO A 339 -4.04 6.82 20.11
CA PRO A 339 -4.23 5.86 21.18
C PRO A 339 -4.91 6.50 22.39
N GLY A 340 -6.06 5.94 22.79
CA GLY A 340 -6.80 6.32 24.00
C GLY A 340 -7.51 7.66 23.90
N TYR A 341 -6.77 8.77 23.97
CA TYR A 341 -7.34 10.12 24.11
C TYR A 341 -6.71 11.13 23.16
N VAL A 342 -7.56 11.97 22.55
CA VAL A 342 -7.13 13.21 21.89
C VAL A 342 -7.08 14.31 22.94
N LYS A 343 -5.88 14.82 23.24
CA LYS A 343 -5.65 15.79 24.32
C LYS A 343 -4.59 16.84 23.97
N GLY A 344 -4.59 17.95 24.69
CA GLY A 344 -3.56 18.98 24.55
C GLY A 344 -3.57 19.63 23.16
N GLU A 345 -2.40 19.76 22.55
CA GLU A 345 -2.29 20.36 21.21
C GLU A 345 -3.04 19.58 20.13
N ASN A 346 -3.17 18.25 20.26
CA ASN A 346 -3.93 17.44 19.30
C ASN A 346 -5.42 17.74 19.38
N PHE A 347 -5.94 17.99 20.60
CA PHE A 347 -7.33 18.41 20.80
C PHE A 347 -7.57 19.79 20.18
N THR A 348 -6.68 20.74 20.44
CA THR A 348 -6.78 22.09 19.87
C THR A 348 -6.71 22.03 18.34
N ALA A 349 -5.79 21.24 17.77
CA ALA A 349 -5.67 21.05 16.33
C ALA A 349 -6.93 20.46 15.69
N LEU A 350 -7.56 19.49 16.36
CA LEU A 350 -8.81 18.88 15.90
C LEU A 350 -9.97 19.89 15.95
N ALA A 351 -10.13 20.60 17.06
CA ALA A 351 -11.17 21.60 17.25
C ALA A 351 -11.06 22.77 16.26
N ASP A 352 -9.84 23.29 16.04
CA ASP A 352 -9.59 24.37 15.08
C ASP A 352 -9.88 23.93 13.65
N PHE A 353 -9.51 22.70 13.29
CA PHE A 353 -9.74 22.18 11.94
C PHE A 353 -11.22 21.90 11.67
N ILE A 354 -11.95 21.31 12.63
CA ILE A 354 -13.41 21.13 12.53
C ILE A 354 -14.13 22.48 12.50
N THR A 355 -13.65 23.48 13.23
CA THR A 355 -14.18 24.85 13.17
C THR A 355 -14.00 25.47 11.78
N LEU A 356 -12.82 25.31 11.18
CA LEU A 356 -12.54 25.76 9.81
C LEU A 356 -13.51 25.10 8.81
N LEU A 357 -13.73 23.79 8.93
CA LEU A 357 -14.67 23.05 8.09
C LEU A 357 -16.11 23.51 8.31
N SER A 358 -16.55 23.63 9.56
CA SER A 358 -17.90 24.08 9.91
C SER A 358 -18.22 25.45 9.32
N ASN A 359 -17.25 26.36 9.29
CA ASN A 359 -17.46 27.73 8.84
C ASN A 359 -17.37 27.86 7.31
N HIS A 360 -16.41 27.18 6.69
CA HIS A 360 -15.97 27.48 5.32
C HIS A 360 -16.05 26.32 4.34
N PHE A 361 -16.56 25.13 4.75
CA PHE A 361 -16.71 24.03 3.81
C PHE A 361 -17.70 24.39 2.68
N PRO A 362 -17.35 24.17 1.40
CA PRO A 362 -18.16 24.64 0.27
C PRO A 362 -19.54 23.98 0.19
N VAL A 363 -20.62 24.77 0.23
CA VAL A 363 -22.00 24.27 0.04
C VAL A 363 -22.66 24.77 -1.25
N LEU A 364 -21.98 25.64 -2.00
CA LEU A 364 -22.44 26.16 -3.29
C LEU A 364 -21.37 25.93 -4.35
N SER A 365 -21.82 25.59 -5.56
CA SER A 365 -21.00 25.58 -6.78
C SER A 365 -21.47 26.65 -7.74
N PHE A 366 -20.55 27.40 -8.34
CA PHE A 366 -20.83 28.57 -9.19
C PHE A 366 -20.42 28.31 -10.64
N SER A 367 -21.37 28.20 -11.55
CA SER A 367 -21.11 28.06 -13.00
C SER A 367 -21.48 29.33 -13.76
N ASN A 368 -20.73 29.65 -14.81
CA ASN A 368 -21.09 30.73 -15.73
C ASN A 368 -21.96 30.16 -16.85
N ASP A 369 -23.18 30.69 -17.00
CA ASP A 369 -24.00 30.38 -18.16
C ASP A 369 -23.44 31.10 -19.40
N ALA A 370 -22.98 30.30 -20.37
CA ALA A 370 -22.41 30.78 -21.62
C ALA A 370 -23.43 31.59 -22.46
N ARG A 371 -24.74 31.41 -22.23
CA ARG A 371 -25.80 32.10 -22.99
C ARG A 371 -26.25 33.41 -22.35
N SER A 372 -26.31 33.52 -21.03
CA SER A 372 -26.90 34.69 -20.36
C SER A 372 -25.92 35.64 -19.66
N ARG A 373 -24.61 35.34 -19.64
CA ARG A 373 -23.59 36.05 -18.84
C ARG A 373 -23.92 36.13 -17.33
N ARG A 374 -24.87 35.34 -16.83
CA ARG A 374 -25.22 35.25 -15.41
C ARG A 374 -24.44 34.12 -14.74
N THR A 375 -24.08 34.33 -13.49
CA THR A 375 -23.51 33.30 -12.61
C THR A 375 -24.66 32.53 -11.95
N ILE A 376 -24.71 31.23 -12.16
CA ILE A 376 -25.69 30.32 -11.55
C ILE A 376 -25.02 29.64 -10.36
N SER A 377 -25.65 29.67 -9.20
CA SER A 377 -25.24 28.90 -8.02
C SER A 377 -26.08 27.62 -7.91
N THR A 378 -25.42 26.52 -7.55
CA THR A 378 -26.09 25.23 -7.30
C THR A 378 -25.73 24.71 -5.91
N VAL A 379 -26.72 24.21 -5.16
CA VAL A 379 -26.53 23.73 -3.79
C VAL A 379 -25.90 22.33 -3.77
N LEU A 380 -24.76 22.19 -3.12
CA LEU A 380 -24.07 20.92 -2.87
C LEU A 380 -24.71 20.24 -1.65
N ARG A 381 -25.69 19.36 -1.89
CA ARG A 381 -26.57 18.82 -0.83
C ARG A 381 -25.81 17.98 0.19
N ASN A 382 -24.81 17.21 -0.24
CA ASN A 382 -24.04 16.38 0.69
C ASN A 382 -23.03 17.24 1.44
N SER A 383 -22.43 18.25 0.79
CA SER A 383 -21.65 19.26 1.51
C SER A 383 -22.45 20.05 2.55
N GLU A 384 -23.70 20.39 2.26
CA GLU A 384 -24.58 21.08 3.21
C GLU A 384 -24.80 20.23 4.47
N ARG A 385 -25.13 18.95 4.29
CA ARG A 385 -25.26 17.98 5.39
C ARG A 385 -23.94 17.76 6.13
N ALA A 386 -22.82 17.65 5.41
CA ALA A 386 -21.50 17.51 6.02
C ALA A 386 -21.12 18.73 6.86
N ARG A 387 -21.46 19.94 6.41
CA ARG A 387 -21.23 21.17 7.20
C ARG A 387 -22.06 21.18 8.49
N MET A 388 -23.26 20.61 8.48
CA MET A 388 -24.05 20.40 9.71
C MET A 388 -23.37 19.41 10.66
N ILE A 389 -22.81 18.32 10.14
CA ILE A 389 -22.00 17.38 10.93
C ILE A 389 -20.81 18.10 11.57
N PHE A 390 -20.06 18.88 10.79
CA PHE A 390 -18.91 19.64 11.31
C PHE A 390 -19.32 20.63 12.40
N ALA A 391 -20.48 21.29 12.26
CA ALA A 391 -21.01 22.18 13.29
C ALA A 391 -21.33 21.45 14.61
N HIS A 392 -21.94 20.27 14.55
CA HIS A 392 -22.24 19.48 15.74
C HIS A 392 -20.98 18.92 16.39
N LEU A 393 -20.00 18.49 15.59
CA LEU A 393 -18.70 18.05 16.11
C LEU A 393 -17.94 19.21 16.76
N ARG A 394 -18.01 20.42 16.18
CA ARG A 394 -17.44 21.63 16.78
C ARG A 394 -18.05 21.88 18.15
N GLU A 395 -19.38 21.90 18.25
CA GLU A 395 -20.08 22.12 19.53
C GLU A 395 -19.73 21.05 20.58
N TYR A 396 -19.66 19.79 20.16
CA TYR A 396 -19.24 18.68 21.02
C TYR A 396 -17.83 18.84 21.59
N LEU A 397 -16.90 19.36 20.79
CA LEU A 397 -15.53 19.65 21.23
C LEU A 397 -15.45 20.94 22.05
N GLU A 398 -16.20 21.99 21.71
CA GLU A 398 -16.21 23.23 22.50
C GLU A 398 -16.72 22.99 23.93
N GLN A 399 -17.69 22.10 24.12
CA GLN A 399 -18.16 21.68 25.45
C GLN A 399 -17.07 20.98 26.30
N ARG A 400 -15.98 20.52 25.68
CA ARG A 400 -14.85 19.83 26.32
C ARG A 400 -13.57 20.66 26.26
N ARG A 401 -13.68 21.94 25.91
CA ARG A 401 -12.52 22.79 25.67
C ARG A 401 -11.74 23.09 26.95
N ASP A 402 -12.42 23.23 28.07
CA ASP A 402 -11.80 23.43 29.38
C ASP A 402 -11.00 22.19 29.82
N ASP A 403 -11.54 20.99 29.54
CA ASP A 403 -10.85 19.71 29.80
C ASP A 403 -9.70 19.46 28.82
N ASN A 404 -9.77 20.06 27.62
CA ASN A 404 -8.81 19.93 26.51
C ASN A 404 -8.49 18.46 26.17
N LEU A 405 -9.54 17.62 26.20
CA LEU A 405 -9.47 16.16 26.23
C LEU A 405 -10.76 15.55 25.68
N VAL A 406 -10.62 14.51 24.86
CA VAL A 406 -11.73 13.62 24.49
C VAL A 406 -11.23 12.19 24.28
N SER A 407 -11.97 11.20 24.79
CA SER A 407 -11.70 9.79 24.49
C SER A 407 -11.94 9.52 23.01
N VAL A 408 -11.05 8.74 22.39
CA VAL A 408 -11.18 8.37 20.98
C VAL A 408 -12.44 7.54 20.74
N ASP A 409 -12.83 6.68 21.68
CA ASP A 409 -14.06 5.92 21.60
C ASP A 409 -15.31 6.82 21.67
N ASP A 410 -15.29 7.84 22.53
CA ASP A 410 -16.40 8.81 22.63
C ASP A 410 -16.48 9.67 21.37
N TYR A 411 -15.34 10.15 20.87
CA TYR A 411 -15.29 10.89 19.62
C TYR A 411 -15.81 10.05 18.44
N LYS A 412 -15.39 8.79 18.33
CA LYS A 412 -15.85 7.84 17.31
C LYS A 412 -17.36 7.66 17.37
N ARG A 413 -17.90 7.33 18.55
CA ARG A 413 -19.35 7.18 18.75
C ARG A 413 -20.12 8.45 18.38
N GLN A 414 -19.60 9.60 18.78
CA GLN A 414 -20.22 10.88 18.47
C GLN A 414 -20.24 11.12 16.96
N PHE A 415 -19.12 10.89 16.26
CA PHE A 415 -19.02 11.04 14.81
C PHE A 415 -20.03 10.14 14.08
N GLU A 416 -20.07 8.85 14.40
CA GLU A 416 -21.01 7.89 13.80
C GLU A 416 -22.47 8.26 14.07
N ASN A 417 -22.76 8.79 15.26
CA ASN A 417 -24.10 9.25 15.62
C ASN A 417 -24.52 10.44 14.76
N VAL A 418 -23.70 11.51 14.72
CA VAL A 418 -24.04 12.70 13.91
C VAL A 418 -24.05 12.39 12.42
N GLU A 419 -23.16 11.53 11.94
CA GLU A 419 -23.15 11.08 10.55
C GLU A 419 -24.47 10.40 10.18
N ARG A 420 -24.98 9.50 11.03
CA ARG A 420 -26.30 8.86 10.81
C ARG A 420 -27.45 9.86 10.84
N VAL A 421 -27.46 10.79 11.81
CA VAL A 421 -28.51 11.82 11.93
C VAL A 421 -28.61 12.68 10.67
N PHE A 422 -27.49 13.02 10.06
CA PHE A 422 -27.45 13.82 8.83
C PHE A 422 -27.43 12.99 7.54
N ALA A 423 -27.98 11.77 7.59
CA ALA A 423 -28.16 10.87 6.45
C ALA A 423 -26.86 10.48 5.74
N SER A 424 -25.78 10.29 6.50
CA SER A 424 -24.49 9.76 6.05
C SER A 424 -23.98 10.38 4.75
N PRO A 425 -23.70 11.70 4.72
CA PRO A 425 -23.40 12.43 3.49
C PRO A 425 -22.02 12.11 2.90
N PHE A 426 -21.17 11.37 3.62
CA PHE A 426 -19.82 11.05 3.20
C PHE A 426 -19.78 9.75 2.36
N PRO A 427 -19.24 9.79 1.13
CA PRO A 427 -19.29 8.65 0.21
C PRO A 427 -18.19 7.62 0.50
N VAL A 428 -18.48 6.63 1.35
CA VAL A 428 -17.53 5.59 1.78
C VAL A 428 -17.19 4.60 0.65
N SER A 429 -18.18 4.13 -0.10
CA SER A 429 -18.02 3.11 -1.16
C SER A 429 -17.75 3.68 -2.56
N SER A 430 -17.96 4.97 -2.79
CA SER A 430 -17.79 5.58 -4.12
C SER A 430 -16.32 5.59 -4.56
N SER A 431 -16.06 5.39 -5.85
CA SER A 431 -14.73 5.59 -6.43
C SER A 431 -14.34 7.07 -6.39
N TRP A 432 -13.04 7.36 -6.25
CA TRP A 432 -12.51 8.71 -6.51
C TRP A 432 -12.91 9.16 -7.92
N GLN A 433 -13.20 10.45 -8.08
CA GLN A 433 -13.57 11.09 -9.35
C GLN A 433 -12.38 11.88 -9.89
N HIS A 434 -12.28 13.17 -9.59
CA HIS A 434 -11.12 13.98 -9.98
C HIS A 434 -9.85 13.40 -9.42
N CYS A 435 -9.86 12.83 -8.21
CA CYS A 435 -8.70 12.25 -7.55
C CYS A 435 -8.41 10.79 -7.90
N LYS A 436 -9.08 10.24 -8.91
CA LYS A 436 -8.80 8.89 -9.41
C LYS A 436 -7.42 8.84 -10.09
N GLY A 437 -6.57 7.92 -9.65
CA GLY A 437 -5.31 7.64 -10.33
C GLY A 437 -5.47 6.74 -11.56
N THR A 438 -4.43 6.66 -12.39
CA THR A 438 -4.32 5.71 -13.51
C THR A 438 -4.51 4.27 -13.02
N THR A 439 -4.00 3.98 -11.83
CA THR A 439 -4.23 2.76 -11.07
C THR A 439 -4.63 3.11 -9.63
N PRO A 440 -5.21 2.19 -8.84
CA PRO A 440 -5.64 2.47 -7.48
C PRO A 440 -4.55 2.91 -6.50
N VAL A 441 -3.26 2.68 -6.79
CA VAL A 441 -2.14 3.11 -5.92
C VAL A 441 -1.87 4.61 -5.98
N PHE A 442 -2.28 5.26 -7.08
CA PHE A 442 -1.97 6.66 -7.29
C PHE A 442 -3.09 7.59 -6.81
N ARG A 443 -2.69 8.78 -6.35
CA ARG A 443 -3.59 9.91 -6.01
C ARG A 443 -4.52 9.61 -4.84
N GLY A 444 -5.83 9.57 -5.06
CA GLY A 444 -6.84 9.27 -4.05
C GLY A 444 -6.88 10.27 -2.90
N TYR A 445 -6.73 9.76 -1.66
CA TYR A 445 -6.94 10.51 -0.42
C TYR A 445 -6.12 11.79 -0.32
N THR A 446 -4.82 11.74 -0.65
CA THR A 446 -3.94 12.90 -0.57
C THR A 446 -4.33 13.99 -1.59
N CYS A 447 -4.81 13.60 -2.78
CA CYS A 447 -5.38 14.53 -3.75
C CYS A 447 -6.67 15.16 -3.22
N GLY A 448 -7.55 14.38 -2.58
CA GLY A 448 -8.80 14.89 -2.00
C GLY A 448 -8.55 15.87 -0.85
N LEU A 449 -7.55 15.59 0.00
CA LEU A 449 -7.10 16.49 1.07
C LEU A 449 -6.62 17.84 0.50
N TRP A 450 -5.68 17.82 -0.44
CA TRP A 450 -5.18 19.04 -1.06
C TRP A 450 -6.30 19.83 -1.73
N THR A 451 -7.16 19.16 -2.49
CA THR A 451 -8.34 19.77 -3.13
C THR A 451 -9.21 20.48 -2.08
N THR A 452 -9.47 19.82 -0.95
CA THR A 452 -10.28 20.38 0.12
C THR A 452 -9.60 21.55 0.82
N PHE A 453 -8.31 21.46 1.13
CA PHE A 453 -7.55 22.57 1.74
C PHE A 453 -7.55 23.81 0.83
N HIS A 454 -7.36 23.63 -0.47
CA HIS A 454 -7.45 24.73 -1.44
C HIS A 454 -8.85 25.31 -1.47
N ALA A 455 -9.90 24.48 -1.52
CA ALA A 455 -11.28 24.93 -1.51
C ALA A 455 -11.61 25.72 -0.23
N LEU A 456 -11.16 25.27 0.94
CA LEU A 456 -11.34 25.95 2.23
C LEU A 456 -10.66 27.32 2.24
N THR A 457 -9.42 27.44 1.75
CA THR A 457 -8.75 28.76 1.69
C THR A 457 -9.44 29.74 0.74
N VAL A 458 -10.06 29.25 -0.34
CA VAL A 458 -10.82 30.10 -1.26
C VAL A 458 -12.16 30.51 -0.64
N HIS A 459 -12.87 29.60 0.02
CA HIS A 459 -14.16 29.91 0.64
C HIS A 459 -14.00 30.77 1.88
N ALA A 460 -12.99 30.50 2.72
CA ALA A 460 -12.59 31.39 3.80
C ALA A 460 -12.31 32.80 3.28
N TYR A 461 -11.57 32.95 2.17
CA TYR A 461 -11.39 34.25 1.53
C TYR A 461 -12.71 34.88 1.07
N ILE A 462 -13.59 34.12 0.39
CA ILE A 462 -14.87 34.62 -0.16
C ILE A 462 -15.79 35.13 0.96
N ASP A 463 -15.93 34.36 2.03
CA ASP A 463 -16.78 34.69 3.17
C ASP A 463 -16.27 35.96 3.88
N THR A 464 -14.95 36.15 3.89
CA THR A 464 -14.26 37.23 4.60
C THR A 464 -14.02 38.50 3.78
N ILE A 465 -14.39 38.54 2.48
CA ILE A 465 -14.11 39.69 1.58
C ILE A 465 -14.64 41.03 2.14
N LYS A 466 -15.74 40.99 2.90
CA LYS A 466 -16.44 42.20 3.38
C LYS A 466 -16.18 42.54 4.84
N GLU A 467 -15.44 41.71 5.56
CA GLU A 467 -15.17 41.86 6.98
C GLU A 467 -13.81 42.55 7.20
N ASN A 468 -13.71 43.37 8.25
CA ASN A 468 -12.45 44.04 8.63
C ASN A 468 -11.74 43.22 9.72
N GLY A 469 -10.41 43.05 9.61
CA GLY A 469 -9.59 42.49 10.71
C GLY A 469 -9.45 40.97 10.76
N ILE A 470 -9.60 40.25 9.64
CA ILE A 470 -9.42 38.79 9.59
C ILE A 470 -7.96 38.39 9.71
N ASP A 471 -7.71 37.43 10.61
CA ASP A 471 -6.45 36.70 10.67
C ASP A 471 -6.35 35.68 9.52
N ALA A 472 -5.65 36.08 8.45
CA ALA A 472 -5.41 35.24 7.29
C ALA A 472 -4.52 34.01 7.58
N LEU A 473 -3.81 33.98 8.72
CA LEU A 473 -3.03 32.81 9.15
C LEU A 473 -3.91 31.74 9.75
N LYS A 474 -5.01 32.09 10.41
CA LYS A 474 -5.85 31.15 11.17
C LYS A 474 -6.29 29.92 10.36
N PRO A 475 -6.85 30.05 9.13
CA PRO A 475 -7.21 28.87 8.32
C PRO A 475 -6.01 27.98 7.98
N LEU A 476 -4.88 28.60 7.63
CA LEU A 476 -3.67 27.87 7.27
C LEU A 476 -3.03 27.17 8.48
N LYS A 477 -3.09 27.80 9.66
CA LYS A 477 -2.63 27.23 10.92
C LYS A 477 -3.48 26.05 11.39
N ALA A 478 -4.81 26.13 11.22
CA ALA A 478 -5.69 25.00 11.49
C ALA A 478 -5.34 23.77 10.62
N ILE A 479 -5.11 23.99 9.31
CA ILE A 479 -4.63 22.93 8.40
C ILE A 479 -3.27 22.40 8.84
N GLN A 480 -2.30 23.28 9.13
CA GLN A 480 -0.96 22.89 9.55
C GLN A 480 -0.97 22.05 10.83
N SER A 481 -1.71 22.50 11.84
CA SER A 481 -1.82 21.81 13.13
C SER A 481 -2.52 20.46 12.99
N TRP A 482 -3.55 20.35 12.16
CA TRP A 482 -4.19 19.07 11.88
C TRP A 482 -3.25 18.10 11.17
N VAL A 483 -2.53 18.55 10.13
CA VAL A 483 -1.55 17.71 9.42
C VAL A 483 -0.48 17.20 10.38
N ARG A 484 0.04 18.07 11.24
CA ARG A 484 1.04 17.70 12.26
C ARG A 484 0.53 16.64 13.24
N SER A 485 -0.75 16.70 13.60
CA SER A 485 -1.31 15.90 14.70
C SER A 485 -1.89 14.57 14.22
N PHE A 486 -2.46 14.53 13.01
CA PHE A 486 -3.31 13.42 12.58
C PHE A 486 -2.97 12.84 11.20
N PHE A 487 -2.19 13.51 10.34
CA PHE A 487 -1.98 12.97 8.99
C PHE A 487 -1.10 11.70 9.02
N GLY A 488 -1.55 10.64 8.35
CA GLY A 488 -0.95 9.30 8.51
C GLY A 488 0.38 9.04 7.82
N CYS A 489 0.72 9.77 6.76
CA CYS A 489 2.02 9.62 6.10
C CYS A 489 3.10 10.40 6.86
N GLU A 490 3.97 9.71 7.61
CA GLU A 490 5.00 10.32 8.45
C GLU A 490 6.01 11.15 7.63
N ASP A 491 6.51 10.63 6.51
CA ASP A 491 7.43 11.35 5.63
C ASP A 491 6.79 12.60 5.02
N CYS A 492 5.54 12.48 4.60
CA CYS A 492 4.77 13.58 4.04
C CYS A 492 4.54 14.67 5.09
N LYS A 493 4.18 14.27 6.32
CA LYS A 493 3.98 15.15 7.46
C LYS A 493 5.27 15.89 7.81
N ASN A 494 6.39 15.17 7.92
CA ASN A 494 7.70 15.75 8.24
C ASN A 494 8.16 16.76 7.18
N HIS A 495 7.98 16.41 5.90
CA HIS A 495 8.25 17.36 4.83
C HIS A 495 7.31 18.58 4.87
N PHE A 496 6.00 18.38 5.05
CA PHE A 496 5.03 19.46 5.12
C PHE A 496 5.34 20.42 6.26
N MET A 497 5.70 19.89 7.43
CA MET A 497 6.12 20.68 8.57
C MET A 497 7.42 21.43 8.28
N ASN A 498 8.47 20.76 7.80
CA ASN A 498 9.73 21.40 7.42
C ASN A 498 9.53 22.53 6.38
N MET A 499 8.67 22.29 5.39
CA MET A 499 8.32 23.29 4.39
C MET A 499 7.62 24.49 5.03
N THR A 500 6.61 24.26 5.86
CA THR A 500 5.75 25.34 6.40
C THR A 500 6.32 26.07 7.61
N THR A 501 7.38 25.54 8.24
CA THR A 501 8.06 26.17 9.37
C THR A 501 9.46 26.68 9.04
N LYS A 502 10.19 26.08 8.08
CA LYS A 502 11.59 26.44 7.77
C LYS A 502 11.78 26.92 6.34
N MET A 503 11.46 26.12 5.32
CA MET A 503 11.79 26.45 3.92
C MET A 503 10.90 27.58 3.36
N PHE A 504 9.61 27.49 3.63
CA PHE A 504 8.60 28.44 3.22
C PHE A 504 7.71 28.77 4.43
N PRO A 505 8.24 29.47 5.44
CA PRO A 505 7.57 29.69 6.71
C PRO A 505 6.29 30.52 6.58
N MET A 506 5.26 30.11 7.31
CA MET A 506 3.97 30.79 7.38
C MET A 506 4.03 31.94 8.41
N THR A 507 4.40 33.14 7.95
CA THR A 507 4.58 34.33 8.80
C THR A 507 3.59 35.44 8.44
N GLU A 508 3.30 36.34 9.39
CA GLU A 508 2.44 37.52 9.19
C GLU A 508 2.91 38.41 8.03
N ARG A 509 4.23 38.47 7.78
CA ARG A 509 4.79 39.21 6.65
C ARG A 509 4.42 38.58 5.30
N ARG A 510 4.27 37.26 5.24
CA ARG A 510 3.98 36.52 4.00
C ARG A 510 2.49 36.33 3.78
N VAL A 511 1.71 36.20 4.85
CA VAL A 511 0.26 36.04 4.82
C VAL A 511 -0.36 37.23 5.53
N ARG A 512 -0.38 38.38 4.85
CA ARG A 512 -0.80 39.67 5.43
C ARG A 512 -2.25 39.99 5.10
N TYR A 513 -2.68 39.68 3.89
CA TYR A 513 -4.01 39.99 3.38
C TYR A 513 -4.83 38.71 3.22
N PRO A 514 -6.17 38.78 3.24
CA PRO A 514 -7.02 37.61 3.06
C PRO A 514 -6.71 36.80 1.78
N HIS A 515 -6.38 37.46 0.66
CA HIS A 515 -6.02 36.75 -0.58
C HIS A 515 -4.66 36.04 -0.54
N ASP A 516 -3.82 36.31 0.47
CA ASP A 516 -2.55 35.63 0.65
C ASP A 516 -2.76 34.19 1.14
N MET A 517 -3.88 33.87 1.80
CA MET A 517 -4.12 32.52 2.31
C MET A 517 -4.16 31.49 1.17
N MET A 518 -4.94 31.77 0.12
CA MET A 518 -5.01 30.91 -1.07
C MET A 518 -3.68 30.88 -1.83
N THR A 519 -2.94 32.00 -1.83
CA THR A 519 -1.70 32.14 -2.60
C THR A 519 -0.55 31.42 -1.91
N TYR A 520 -0.50 31.45 -0.58
CA TYR A 520 0.48 30.73 0.22
C TYR A 520 0.33 29.23 0.03
N LEU A 521 -0.87 28.69 0.23
CA LEU A 521 -1.11 27.25 0.10
C LEU A 521 -0.82 26.76 -1.32
N TRP A 522 -1.20 27.55 -2.32
CA TRP A 522 -0.85 27.27 -3.72
C TRP A 522 0.66 27.22 -3.97
N ARG A 523 1.43 28.20 -3.48
CA ARG A 523 2.91 28.19 -3.60
C ARG A 523 3.51 26.99 -2.88
N ALA A 524 3.04 26.70 -1.67
CA ALA A 524 3.47 25.54 -0.89
C ALA A 524 3.21 24.22 -1.65
N HIS A 525 2.03 24.07 -2.25
CA HIS A 525 1.71 22.88 -3.05
C HIS A 525 2.60 22.78 -4.30
N ASN A 526 2.95 23.89 -4.94
CA ASN A 526 3.88 23.90 -6.08
C ASN A 526 5.34 23.59 -5.70
N ILE A 527 5.77 23.88 -4.47
CA ILE A 527 7.05 23.39 -3.93
C ILE A 527 7.01 21.87 -3.83
N VAL A 528 5.90 21.30 -3.33
CA VAL A 528 5.71 19.84 -3.25
C VAL A 528 5.68 19.21 -4.65
N ASN A 529 4.97 19.81 -5.62
CA ASN A 529 4.95 19.33 -7.00
C ASN A 529 6.34 19.30 -7.61
N ASN A 530 7.14 20.35 -7.40
CA ASN A 530 8.52 20.38 -7.91
C ASN A 530 9.38 19.27 -7.33
N ARG A 531 9.25 19.00 -6.03
CA ARG A 531 10.00 17.93 -5.35
C ARG A 531 9.60 16.55 -5.85
N LEU A 532 8.30 16.32 -6.06
CA LEU A 532 7.75 15.02 -6.46
C LEU A 532 7.75 14.78 -7.97
N HIS A 533 8.28 15.71 -8.77
CA HIS A 533 8.38 15.53 -10.21
C HIS A 533 9.39 14.43 -10.55
N GLY A 534 8.97 13.42 -11.31
CA GLY A 534 9.78 12.23 -11.61
C GLY A 534 9.94 11.24 -10.45
N ASP A 535 9.22 11.45 -9.33
CA ASP A 535 9.22 10.53 -8.20
C ASP A 535 8.45 9.23 -8.55
N PRO A 536 8.84 8.05 -8.05
CA PRO A 536 8.11 6.80 -8.31
C PRO A 536 6.62 6.81 -7.89
N THR A 537 6.23 7.73 -7.01
CA THR A 537 4.83 7.95 -6.58
C THR A 537 4.04 8.87 -7.52
N GLU A 538 4.68 9.42 -8.56
CA GLU A 538 4.05 10.25 -9.58
C GLU A 538 3.16 9.40 -10.51
N ASP A 539 1.91 9.83 -10.66
CA ASP A 539 0.96 9.15 -11.54
C ASP A 539 1.31 9.46 -13.01
N PRO A 540 1.48 8.46 -13.88
CA PRO A 540 1.91 8.66 -15.26
C PRO A 540 0.91 9.47 -16.12
N GLN A 541 -0.39 9.51 -15.76
CA GLN A 541 -1.37 10.39 -16.41
C GLN A 541 -1.40 11.80 -15.81
N PHE A 542 -0.97 11.97 -14.55
CA PHE A 542 -1.07 13.21 -13.79
C PHE A 542 0.30 13.64 -13.25
N LEU A 543 1.21 13.91 -14.19
CA LEU A 543 2.55 14.41 -13.88
C LEU A 543 2.50 15.67 -13.01
N LYS A 544 3.40 15.76 -12.03
CA LYS A 544 3.60 16.91 -11.17
C LYS A 544 4.21 18.04 -11.99
N MET A 545 3.39 19.04 -12.26
CA MET A 545 3.80 20.26 -12.93
C MET A 545 3.61 21.46 -12.00
N GLN A 546 4.28 22.56 -12.33
CA GLN A 546 3.93 23.86 -11.75
C GLN A 546 2.48 24.21 -12.14
N PHE A 547 1.58 24.15 -11.16
CA PHE A 547 0.14 24.28 -11.36
C PHE A 547 -0.30 25.76 -11.30
N PRO A 548 -1.23 26.21 -12.14
CA PRO A 548 -1.83 25.48 -13.25
C PRO A 548 -0.86 25.36 -14.43
N PRO A 549 -0.79 24.21 -15.12
CA PRO A 549 -0.01 24.08 -16.34
C PRO A 549 -0.60 24.96 -17.47
N PRO A 550 0.18 25.28 -18.52
CA PRO A 550 -0.25 26.15 -19.60
C PRO A 550 -1.55 25.72 -20.29
N PHE A 551 -1.79 24.41 -20.46
CA PHE A 551 -3.01 23.92 -21.09
C PHE A 551 -4.27 24.22 -20.27
N LEU A 552 -4.18 24.31 -18.92
CA LEU A 552 -5.31 24.69 -18.06
C LEU A 552 -5.52 26.20 -17.98
N CYS A 553 -4.43 26.98 -17.95
CA CYS A 553 -4.51 28.43 -17.90
C CYS A 553 -3.38 29.09 -18.69
N PRO A 554 -3.52 29.30 -20.00
CA PRO A 554 -2.49 29.92 -20.83
C PRO A 554 -2.13 31.34 -20.33
N ILE A 555 -3.15 32.10 -19.90
CA ILE A 555 -3.00 33.48 -19.39
C ILE A 555 -2.38 33.57 -17.98
N CYS A 556 -2.19 32.44 -17.31
CA CYS A 556 -1.57 32.38 -16.00
C CYS A 556 -0.04 32.40 -16.09
N HIS A 557 0.54 32.28 -17.29
CA HIS A 557 1.97 32.30 -17.55
C HIS A 557 2.33 33.55 -18.37
N SER A 558 3.36 34.29 -17.96
CA SER A 558 3.88 35.46 -18.68
C SER A 558 5.40 35.51 -18.53
N GLY A 559 6.14 35.46 -19.64
CA GLY A 559 7.60 35.54 -19.63
C GLY A 559 8.31 34.44 -18.83
N GLY A 560 7.76 33.23 -18.81
CA GLY A 560 8.30 32.11 -18.00
C GLY A 560 7.99 32.20 -16.51
N GLN A 561 7.23 33.22 -16.08
CA GLN A 561 6.80 33.39 -14.69
C GLN A 561 5.27 33.41 -14.55
N PHE A 562 4.84 33.19 -13.31
CA PHE A 562 3.44 33.13 -12.93
C PHE A 562 2.81 34.54 -12.81
N SER A 563 1.72 34.79 -13.56
CA SER A 563 1.00 36.08 -13.64
C SER A 563 0.00 36.30 -12.49
N ARG A 564 -0.28 37.57 -12.16
CA ARG A 564 -1.34 37.96 -11.19
C ARG A 564 -2.74 37.41 -11.55
N ARG A 565 -2.99 37.06 -12.82
CA ARG A 565 -4.28 36.48 -13.29
C ARG A 565 -4.58 35.08 -12.71
N GLN A 566 -3.61 34.46 -12.05
CA GLN A 566 -3.80 33.18 -11.36
C GLN A 566 -4.76 33.23 -10.18
N VAL A 567 -4.82 34.35 -9.46
CA VAL A 567 -5.74 34.52 -8.34
C VAL A 567 -7.18 34.36 -8.83
N SER A 568 -7.49 34.95 -9.98
CA SER A 568 -8.80 34.82 -10.63
C SER A 568 -9.08 33.39 -11.10
N PHE A 569 -8.09 32.73 -11.72
CA PHE A 569 -8.22 31.33 -12.14
C PHE A 569 -8.48 30.39 -10.96
N ARG A 570 -7.72 30.51 -9.86
CA ARG A 570 -7.90 29.70 -8.64
C ARG A 570 -9.28 29.90 -8.04
N ARG A 571 -9.73 31.15 -7.91
CA ARG A 571 -11.09 31.44 -7.43
C ARG A 571 -12.13 30.78 -8.32
N LYS A 572 -11.97 30.86 -9.66
CA LYS A 572 -12.92 30.27 -10.60
C LYS A 572 -12.97 28.73 -10.50
N ILE A 573 -11.82 28.06 -10.50
CA ILE A 573 -11.79 26.59 -10.50
C ILE A 573 -12.25 26.00 -9.16
N LEU A 574 -11.87 26.62 -8.03
CA LEU A 574 -12.22 26.12 -6.69
C LEU A 574 -13.64 26.51 -6.24
N THR A 575 -14.35 27.33 -7.03
CA THR A 575 -15.79 27.61 -6.85
C THR A 575 -16.67 26.84 -7.83
N GLN A 576 -16.08 26.21 -8.86
CA GLN A 576 -16.74 25.34 -9.83
C GLN A 576 -16.63 23.88 -9.38
N ILE A 577 -17.48 23.49 -8.43
CA ILE A 577 -17.51 22.13 -7.87
C ILE A 577 -18.50 21.28 -8.66
N SER A 578 -18.01 20.18 -9.20
CA SER A 578 -18.79 19.22 -9.97
C SER A 578 -19.61 18.31 -9.05
N LYS A 579 -20.88 18.13 -9.42
CA LYS A 579 -21.76 17.08 -8.90
C LYS A 579 -21.78 15.99 -9.96
N VAL A 580 -21.03 14.91 -9.75
CA VAL A 580 -21.10 13.73 -10.61
C VAL A 580 -21.76 12.62 -9.83
#